data_AF-A0A518U6K0-F1
#
_entry.id   AF-A0A518U6K0-F1
#
_cell.length_a   1.000
_cell.length_b   1.000
_cell.length_c   1.000
_cell.angle_alpha   90.00
_cell.angle_beta   90.00
_cell.angle_gamma   90.00
#
_symmetry.space_group_name_H-M   'P 1'
#
loop_
_entity.id
_entity.type
_entity.pdbx_description
1 polymer ?
#
loop_
_entity_poly.entity_id
_entity_poly.type
_entity_poly.pdbx_seq_one_letter_code
_entity_poly.pdbx_strand_id
1 'polypeptide(L)'
;MPCGLRAKCLRTPEKTQTRQVCFFRGKAGPQTMSTSERMKQAIDSERGRQLYGGRFATVEPVFGNIRHNKRLNRFTLRGQKKVNGQWKLFCLVHNIEKLAHHGYGQ
;
A
#
# COMPACT_ATOMS: atom_id res chain seq x y z
N MET A 1 -16.46 23.35 21.75
CA MET A 1 -17.83 23.11 22.26
C MET A 1 -18.03 21.61 22.49
N PRO A 2 -18.12 21.12 23.74
CA PRO A 2 -18.42 19.72 24.00
C PRO A 2 -19.85 19.40 23.53
N CYS A 3 -20.00 18.40 22.66
CA CYS A 3 -21.31 18.00 22.12
C CYS A 3 -22.22 17.44 23.23
N GLY A 4 -23.42 18.00 23.41
CA GLY A 4 -24.37 17.57 24.45
C GLY A 4 -24.90 16.14 24.31
N LEU A 5 -24.77 15.53 23.12
CA LEU A 5 -25.16 14.14 22.85
C LEU A 5 -24.00 13.15 23.06
N ARG A 6 -22.86 13.59 23.59
CA ARG A 6 -21.64 12.79 23.75
C ARG A 6 -21.87 11.47 24.48
N ALA A 7 -22.61 11.50 25.60
CA ALA A 7 -22.92 10.31 26.40
C ALA A 7 -23.79 9.28 25.64
N LYS A 8 -24.59 9.72 24.66
CA LYS A 8 -25.42 8.85 23.82
C LYS A 8 -24.66 8.30 22.60
N CYS A 9 -23.63 9.02 22.14
CA CYS A 9 -22.90 8.70 20.92
C CYS A 9 -21.70 7.76 21.16
N LEU A 10 -21.09 7.84 22.35
CA LEU A 10 -19.92 7.04 22.72
C LEU A 10 -20.29 5.94 23.70
N ARG A 11 -19.82 4.72 23.46
CA ARG A 11 -20.02 3.58 24.35
C ARG A 11 -19.27 3.73 25.69
N THR A 12 -18.13 4.45 25.69
CA THR A 12 -17.29 4.77 26.86
C THR A 12 -16.81 6.23 26.78
N PRO A 13 -17.66 7.22 27.13
CA PRO A 13 -17.37 8.65 26.97
C PRO A 13 -16.13 9.18 27.70
N GLU A 14 -15.76 8.52 28.80
CA GLU A 14 -14.63 8.82 29.67
C GLU A 14 -13.28 8.36 29.09
N LYS A 15 -13.26 7.29 28.28
CA LYS A 15 -12.04 6.79 27.63
C LYS A 15 -11.93 7.24 26.17
N THR A 16 -13.06 7.33 25.47
CA THR A 16 -13.09 7.57 24.02
C THR A 16 -13.28 9.05 23.75
N GLN A 17 -12.27 9.74 23.21
CA GLN A 17 -12.40 11.18 22.92
C GLN A 17 -13.37 11.46 21.77
N THR A 18 -13.32 10.68 20.68
CA THR A 18 -14.16 10.87 19.49
C THR A 18 -14.60 9.54 18.90
N ARG A 19 -15.74 9.54 18.20
CA ARG A 19 -16.19 8.39 17.41
C ARG A 19 -15.77 8.60 15.97
N GLN A 20 -15.12 7.61 15.36
CA GLN A 20 -14.99 7.59 13.91
C GLN A 20 -16.35 7.25 13.31
N VAL A 21 -16.81 8.11 12.40
CA VAL A 21 -18.08 7.96 11.68
C VAL A 21 -17.79 8.01 10.20
N CYS A 22 -18.35 7.05 9.45
CA CYS A 22 -18.35 7.11 8.00
C CYS A 22 -19.57 7.89 7.55
N PHE A 23 -19.36 9.05 6.93
CA PHE A 23 -20.42 9.78 6.24
C PHE A 23 -20.46 9.32 4.79
N PHE A 24 -21.58 8.74 4.36
CA PHE A 24 -21.83 8.50 2.95
C PHE A 24 -22.18 9.84 2.30
N ARG A 25 -21.21 10.45 1.61
CA ARG A 25 -21.38 11.75 0.94
C ARG A 25 -22.04 11.65 -0.44
N GLY A 26 -22.61 10.49 -0.80
CA GLY A 26 -23.11 10.23 -2.15
C GLY A 26 -21.99 9.98 -3.16
N LYS A 27 -22.37 9.80 -4.44
CA LYS A 27 -21.40 9.72 -5.53
C LYS A 27 -20.73 11.09 -5.71
N ALA A 28 -19.42 11.10 -5.93
CA ALA A 28 -18.70 12.31 -6.33
C ALA A 28 -19.35 12.89 -7.60
N GLY A 29 -19.39 14.22 -7.71
CA GLY A 29 -19.96 14.89 -8.87
C GLY A 29 -19.23 14.48 -10.16
N PRO A 30 -19.91 14.52 -11.32
CA PRO A 30 -19.37 14.05 -12.60
C PRO A 30 -18.10 14.77 -13.08
N GLN A 31 -17.73 15.89 -12.46
CA GLN A 31 -16.61 16.74 -12.87
C GLN A 31 -15.28 16.42 -12.19
N THR A 32 -15.28 15.60 -11.13
CA THR A 32 -14.05 15.24 -10.42
C THR A 32 -13.59 13.86 -10.84
N MET A 33 -12.62 13.80 -11.75
CA MET A 33 -11.91 12.56 -12.04
C MET A 33 -11.26 12.01 -10.77
N SER A 34 -11.60 10.77 -10.42
CA SER A 34 -10.97 10.09 -9.31
C SER A 34 -9.48 9.82 -9.60
N THR A 35 -8.67 9.71 -8.54
CA THR A 35 -7.25 9.32 -8.67
C THR A 35 -7.10 7.99 -9.40
N SER A 36 -8.02 7.05 -9.19
CA SER A 36 -8.05 5.76 -9.86
C SER A 36 -8.29 5.89 -11.37
N GLU A 37 -9.21 6.76 -11.80
CA GLU A 37 -9.46 7.01 -13.22
C GLU A 37 -8.27 7.69 -13.90
N ARG A 38 -7.61 8.63 -13.20
CA ARG A 38 -6.36 9.24 -13.70
C ARG A 38 -5.26 8.19 -13.90
N MET A 39 -5.12 7.25 -12.96
CA MET A 39 -4.16 6.15 -13.10
C MET A 39 -4.52 5.19 -14.23
N LYS A 40 -5.80 4.86 -14.42
CA LYS A 40 -6.25 4.05 -15.57
C LYS A 40 -5.85 4.70 -16.89
N GLN A 41 -6.19 5.98 -17.08
CA GLN A 41 -5.82 6.72 -18.29
C GLN A 41 -4.29 6.75 -18.51
N ALA A 42 -3.51 6.92 -17.44
CA ALA A 42 -2.05 6.92 -17.54
C ALA A 42 -1.51 5.55 -17.99
N ILE A 43 -2.03 4.45 -17.43
CA ILE A 43 -1.65 3.07 -17.81
C ILE A 43 -2.09 2.74 -19.23
N ASP A 44 -3.30 3.16 -19.61
CA ASP A 44 -3.91 2.85 -20.90
C ASP A 44 -3.32 3.67 -22.05
N SER A 45 -2.56 4.74 -21.77
CA SER A 45 -1.79 5.46 -22.78
C SER A 45 -0.76 4.53 -23.46
N GLU A 46 -0.38 4.82 -24.71
CA GLU A 46 0.60 3.98 -25.43
C GLU A 46 1.94 3.86 -24.70
N ARG A 47 2.48 4.98 -24.23
CA ARG A 47 3.66 5.02 -23.35
C ARG A 47 3.43 4.24 -22.06
N GLY A 48 2.26 4.38 -21.45
CA GLY A 48 1.86 3.67 -20.23
C GLY A 48 1.90 2.16 -20.42
N ARG A 49 1.31 1.64 -21.50
CA ARG A 49 1.29 0.21 -21.83
C ARG A 49 2.70 -0.35 -22.05
N GLN A 50 3.56 0.38 -22.76
CA GLN A 50 4.95 -0.03 -22.96
C GLN A 50 5.71 -0.13 -21.63
N LEU A 51 5.63 0.91 -20.79
CA LEU A 51 6.28 0.92 -19.47
C LEU A 51 5.70 -0.15 -18.54
N TYR A 52 4.39 -0.33 -18.56
CA TYR A 52 3.71 -1.32 -17.73
C TYR A 52 4.07 -2.74 -18.14
N GLY A 53 4.22 -3.02 -19.44
CA GLY A 53 4.70 -4.32 -19.95
C GLY A 53 6.09 -4.67 -19.43
N GLY A 54 6.99 -3.68 -19.31
CA GLY A 54 8.33 -3.86 -18.76
C GLY A 54 8.37 -4.34 -17.30
N ARG A 55 7.25 -4.26 -16.56
CA ARG A 55 7.16 -4.75 -15.18
C ARG A 55 7.34 -6.26 -15.08
N PHE A 56 6.95 -7.01 -16.11
CA PHE A 56 7.10 -8.46 -16.13
C PHE A 56 8.55 -8.90 -15.90
N ALA A 57 9.51 -8.18 -16.51
CA ALA A 57 10.93 -8.48 -16.37
C ALA A 57 11.60 -7.78 -15.18
N THR A 58 11.01 -6.70 -14.66
CA THR A 58 11.66 -5.84 -13.67
C THR A 58 11.05 -5.94 -12.28
N VAL A 59 9.74 -5.72 -12.16
CA VAL A 59 9.02 -5.58 -10.89
C VAL A 59 8.48 -6.93 -10.41
N GLU A 60 7.84 -7.68 -11.29
CA GLU A 60 7.19 -8.95 -10.94
C GLU A 60 8.18 -10.00 -10.38
N PRO A 61 9.43 -10.13 -10.85
CA PRO A 61 10.39 -11.07 -10.27
C PRO A 61 10.79 -10.73 -8.82
N VAL A 62 10.85 -9.43 -8.49
CA VAL A 62 11.13 -8.97 -7.12
C VAL A 62 10.01 -9.41 -6.19
N PHE A 63 8.76 -9.17 -6.59
CA PHE A 63 7.60 -9.59 -5.82
C PHE A 63 7.47 -11.12 -5.76
N GLY A 64 7.78 -11.82 -6.85
CA GLY A 64 7.78 -13.27 -6.92
C GLY A 64 8.76 -13.88 -5.91
N ASN A 65 10.01 -13.40 -5.89
CA ASN A 65 11.01 -13.84 -4.93
C ASN A 65 10.59 -13.55 -3.48
N ILE A 66 10.17 -12.31 -3.18
CA ILE A 66 9.77 -11.92 -1.80
C ILE A 66 8.56 -12.74 -1.30
N ARG A 67 7.54 -12.94 -2.14
CA ARG A 67 6.32 -13.65 -1.75
C ARG A 67 6.50 -15.16 -1.72
N HIS A 68 7.01 -15.76 -2.80
CA HIS A 68 7.07 -17.21 -2.93
C HIS A 68 8.32 -17.81 -2.28
N ASN A 69 9.51 -17.27 -2.55
CA ASN A 69 10.76 -17.85 -2.05
C ASN A 69 11.04 -17.40 -0.61
N LYS A 70 10.87 -16.11 -0.31
CA LYS A 70 11.08 -15.56 1.05
C LYS A 70 9.84 -15.63 1.93
N ARG A 71 8.70 -16.07 1.39
CA ARG A 71 7.45 -16.36 2.12
C ARG A 71 6.79 -15.16 2.82
N LEU A 72 7.08 -13.93 2.39
CA LEU A 72 6.39 -12.73 2.89
C LEU A 72 5.06 -12.49 2.17
N ASN A 73 4.09 -13.36 2.44
CA ASN A 73 2.74 -13.26 1.87
C ASN A 73 1.82 -12.31 2.65
N ARG A 74 2.19 -11.98 3.89
CA ARG A 74 1.48 -11.04 4.77
C ARG A 74 2.46 -10.34 5.68
N PHE A 75 2.16 -9.10 6.03
CA PHE A 75 2.89 -8.41 7.10
C PHE A 75 2.50 -8.98 8.45
N THR A 76 3.51 -9.21 9.30
CA THR A 76 3.32 -9.81 10.63
C THR A 76 3.31 -8.76 11.74
N LEU A 77 3.70 -7.52 11.42
CA LEU A 77 3.76 -6.41 12.37
C LEU A 77 2.56 -5.47 12.20
N ARG A 78 2.18 -4.79 13.29
CA ARG A 78 1.14 -3.76 13.30
C ARG A 78 1.76 -2.36 13.37
N GLY A 79 1.25 -1.45 12.53
CA GLY A 79 1.67 -0.05 12.47
C GLY A 79 2.65 0.23 11.35
N GLN A 80 2.45 1.36 10.66
CA GLN A 80 3.16 1.72 9.43
C GLN A 80 4.69 1.67 9.58
N LYS A 81 5.24 2.23 10.68
CA LYS A 81 6.69 2.25 10.93
C LYS A 81 7.28 0.84 10.99
N LYS A 82 6.62 -0.09 11.69
CA LYS A 82 7.08 -1.48 11.84
C LYS A 82 6.94 -2.26 10.54
N VAL A 83 5.79 -2.14 9.87
CA VAL A 83 5.56 -2.76 8.55
C VAL A 83 6.57 -2.27 7.52
N ASN A 84 6.90 -0.98 7.51
CA ASN A 84 7.92 -0.42 6.62
C ASN A 84 9.31 -0.99 6.90
N GLY A 85 9.67 -1.18 8.18
CA GLY A 85 10.90 -1.86 8.57
C GLY A 85 10.96 -3.29 8.05
N GLN A 86 9.89 -4.06 8.26
CA GLN A 86 9.75 -5.42 7.71
C GLN A 86 9.90 -5.44 6.19
N TRP A 87 9.19 -4.57 5.47
CA TRP A 87 9.26 -4.49 4.02
C TRP A 87 10.69 -4.19 3.52
N LYS A 88 11.35 -3.18 4.10
CA LYS A 88 12.72 -2.81 3.73
C LYS A 88 13.72 -3.93 3.99
N LEU A 89 13.58 -4.68 5.08
CA LEU A 89 14.43 -5.82 5.37
C LEU A 89 14.32 -6.90 4.29
N PHE A 90 13.10 -7.23 3.85
CA PHE A 90 12.90 -8.20 2.77
C PHE A 90 13.43 -7.70 1.41
N CYS A 91 13.27 -6.41 1.11
CA CYS A 91 13.91 -5.82 -0.08
C CYS A 91 15.44 -5.89 -0.01
N LEU A 92 16.04 -5.66 1.18
CA LEU A 92 17.49 -5.78 1.37
C LEU A 92 17.95 -7.22 1.10
N VAL A 93 17.27 -8.21 1.67
CA VAL A 93 17.57 -9.64 1.44
C VAL A 93 17.50 -9.98 -0.05
N HIS A 94 16.46 -9.53 -0.75
CA HIS A 94 16.33 -9.70 -2.19
C HIS A 94 17.52 -9.09 -2.96
N ASN A 95 17.92 -7.87 -2.61
CA ASN A 95 19.02 -7.17 -3.28
C ASN A 95 20.38 -7.85 -3.03
N ILE A 96 20.64 -8.31 -1.80
CA ILE A 96 21.87 -9.05 -1.47
C ILE A 96 21.96 -10.34 -2.28
N GLU A 97 20.87 -11.10 -2.34
CA GLU A 97 20.79 -12.33 -3.14
C GLU A 97 21.05 -12.04 -4.63
N LYS A 98 20.48 -10.96 -5.16
CA LYS A 98 20.76 -10.51 -6.52
C LYS A 98 22.26 -10.25 -6.73
N LEU A 99 22.89 -9.49 -5.83
CA LEU A 99 24.33 -9.19 -5.95
C LEU A 99 25.20 -10.45 -5.87
N ALA A 100 24.87 -11.38 -4.96
CA ALA A 100 25.62 -12.62 -4.79
C ALA A 100 25.55 -13.54 -6.03
N HIS A 101 24.40 -13.57 -6.73
CA HIS A 101 24.21 -14.42 -7.91
C HIS A 101 24.61 -13.76 -9.24
N HIS A 102 24.80 -12.44 -9.27
CA HIS A 102 25.21 -11.71 -10.48
C HIS A 102 26.72 -11.67 -10.72
N GLY A 103 27.53 -12.42 -9.95
CA GLY A 103 28.97 -12.54 -10.19
C GLY A 103 29.81 -11.32 -9.79
N TYR A 104 29.24 -10.33 -9.09
CA TYR A 104 30.00 -9.15 -8.61
C TYR A 104 31.05 -9.47 -7.53
N GLY A 105 31.12 -10.72 -7.07
CA GLY A 105 32.08 -11.22 -6.09
C GLY A 105 33.02 -12.30 -6.61
N GLN A 106 33.14 -12.45 -7.94
CA GLN A 106 34.22 -13.21 -8.57
C GLN A 106 35.39 -12.30 -8.95
#